data_AF-A0A402CTY4-F1
#
_entry.id   AF-A0A402CTY4-F1
#
_cell.length_a   1.000
_cell.length_b   1.000
_cell.length_c   1.000
_cell.angle_alpha   90.00
_cell.angle_beta   90.00
_cell.angle_gamma   90.00
#
_symmetry.space_group_name_H-M   'P 1'
#
loop_
_entity.id
_entity.type
_entity.pdbx_description
1 polymer ?
#
loop_
_entity_poly.entity_id
_entity_poly.type
_entity_poly.pdbx_seq_one_letter_code
_entity_poly.pdbx_strand_id
1 'polypeptide(L)'
;MEHGVAAACPLDSALKPGSLAPDFRLAHPRNASLSLSDLRGQPVVLAFYPPGWDPSRGEQIAQYNKILTQLPNLHAELMDFAVDGDWYDLRFAREQMRLPFLANPAPQAEIARLYGAEGCEALFVIDSEGRIQWSYRAPIGVPPRAEELVEALRSIAPPLREQIVPAQASRMTLTRRDFIAATLATAFALTLGARAAQAEPEAAKIGAKPMATAPASAGGDTMPITLNVNGAAHDLAIDPRATLLDALRERIGMTGSKKGCDHGQCGACTVLADGRRVLSCLSLAVAQQGKAITTIEGLAQGETLHPMQQAFLSHDGFQCGYCTPGQIMSAVGLLTEPVGPEDADVRENMSGNICRCGAYPNIVAAIQDVRKANTNAPV
;
A
#
# COMPACT_ATOMS: atom_id res chain seq x y z
N MET A 1 39.23 -7.57 -3.62
CA MET A 1 38.46 -6.39 -3.15
C MET A 1 38.06 -6.69 -1.73
N GLU A 2 38.72 -6.03 -0.78
CA GLU A 2 38.56 -6.25 0.65
C GLU A 2 37.13 -5.95 1.08
N HIS A 3 36.48 -6.90 1.74
CA HIS A 3 35.24 -6.66 2.46
C HIS A 3 35.57 -5.74 3.64
N GLY A 4 35.25 -4.46 3.49
CA GLY A 4 35.39 -3.45 4.53
C GLY A 4 34.70 -3.90 5.80
N VAL A 5 35.46 -3.99 6.88
CA VAL A 5 34.97 -4.20 8.24
C VAL A 5 33.92 -3.12 8.51
N ALA A 6 32.69 -3.53 8.85
CA ALA A 6 31.64 -2.59 9.26
C ALA A 6 32.23 -1.68 10.34
N ALA A 7 32.25 -0.37 10.08
CA ALA A 7 32.74 0.61 11.05
C ALA A 7 31.98 0.38 12.36
N ALA A 8 32.71 0.09 13.44
CA ALA A 8 32.11 -0.06 14.76
C ALA A 8 31.33 1.20 15.09
N CYS A 9 30.15 1.09 15.72
CA CYS A 9 29.31 2.22 16.11
C CYS A 9 29.81 2.84 17.43
N PRO A 10 30.55 3.96 17.46
CA PRO A 10 31.14 4.48 18.70
C PRO A 10 30.08 5.28 19.48
N LEU A 11 29.37 4.66 20.43
CA LEU A 11 28.21 5.23 21.15
C LEU A 11 28.44 6.60 21.83
N ASP A 12 29.68 6.96 22.14
CA ASP A 12 30.01 8.15 22.95
C ASP A 12 30.16 9.46 22.15
N SER A 13 30.09 9.44 20.82
CA SER A 13 30.35 10.62 19.96
C SER A 13 29.10 11.39 19.49
N ALA A 14 27.91 10.98 19.92
CA ALA A 14 26.65 11.59 19.46
C ALA A 14 26.44 13.01 20.01
N LEU A 15 25.84 13.88 19.19
CA LEU A 15 25.34 15.16 19.66
C LEU A 15 24.20 14.96 20.66
N LYS A 16 24.30 15.66 21.80
CA LYS A 16 23.36 15.51 22.92
C LYS A 16 22.16 16.45 22.80
N PRO A 17 21.00 16.10 23.37
CA PRO A 17 19.89 17.02 23.53
C PRO A 17 20.32 18.35 24.17
N GLY A 18 19.75 19.45 23.68
CA GLY A 18 20.08 20.83 24.05
C GLY A 18 21.15 21.50 23.17
N SER A 19 21.91 20.73 22.38
CA SER A 19 22.90 21.27 21.44
C SER A 19 22.26 21.83 20.17
N LEU A 20 22.92 22.80 19.53
CA LEU A 20 22.53 23.29 18.22
C LEU A 20 22.89 22.24 17.17
N ALA A 21 21.95 21.93 16.28
CA ALA A 21 22.16 21.02 15.18
C ALA A 21 23.15 21.63 14.15
N PRO A 22 24.25 20.95 13.80
CA PRO A 22 25.18 21.44 12.78
C PRO A 22 24.48 21.62 11.43
N ASP A 23 24.70 22.76 10.80
CA ASP A 23 24.17 23.00 9.46
C ASP A 23 24.94 22.16 8.42
N PHE A 24 24.27 21.85 7.31
CA PHE A 24 24.84 21.12 6.20
C PHE A 24 24.25 21.63 4.88
N ARG A 25 24.85 21.28 3.74
CA ARG A 25 24.34 21.65 2.42
C ARG A 25 24.30 20.44 1.50
N LEU A 26 23.16 20.22 0.85
CA LEU A 26 22.90 19.13 -0.08
C LEU A 26 22.58 19.66 -1.47
N ALA A 27 23.08 18.98 -2.51
CA ALA A 27 22.80 19.33 -3.89
C ALA A 27 21.46 18.71 -4.36
N HIS A 28 20.54 19.53 -4.86
CA HIS A 28 19.25 19.07 -5.38
C HIS A 28 19.26 18.87 -6.91
N PRO A 29 18.69 17.78 -7.45
CA PRO A 29 18.71 17.48 -8.89
C PRO A 29 17.99 18.50 -9.79
N ARG A 30 17.10 19.34 -9.24
CA ARG A 30 16.33 20.35 -10.00
C ARG A 30 16.63 21.80 -9.60
N ASN A 31 17.85 22.05 -9.11
CA ASN A 31 18.43 23.39 -8.97
C ASN A 31 17.96 24.25 -7.77
N ALA A 32 18.34 23.84 -6.55
CA ALA A 32 18.62 24.69 -5.39
C ALA A 32 19.39 23.85 -4.35
N SER A 33 20.49 24.35 -3.77
CA SER A 33 21.09 23.66 -2.62
C SER A 33 20.14 23.73 -1.43
N LEU A 34 19.92 22.62 -0.72
CA LEU A 34 19.12 22.58 0.50
C LEU A 34 20.04 22.52 1.72
N SER A 35 19.84 23.39 2.69
CA SER A 35 20.50 23.36 3.98
C SER A 35 19.53 23.18 5.14
N LEU A 36 20.01 22.68 6.28
CA LEU A 36 19.17 22.57 7.48
C LEU A 36 18.69 23.96 7.92
N SER A 37 19.52 24.99 7.73
CA SER A 37 19.14 26.37 8.00
C SER A 37 17.96 26.87 7.16
N ASP A 38 17.74 26.34 5.95
CA ASP A 38 16.57 26.67 5.12
C ASP A 38 15.26 26.11 5.69
N LEU A 39 15.35 25.12 6.60
CA LEU A 39 14.20 24.47 7.24
C LEU A 39 13.89 25.03 8.64
N ARG A 40 14.58 26.10 9.06
CA ARG A 40 14.28 26.78 10.33
C ARG A 40 12.88 27.36 10.33
N GLY A 41 12.20 27.31 11.47
CA GLY A 41 10.79 27.69 11.61
C GLY A 41 9.81 26.50 11.55
N GLN A 42 10.31 25.30 11.24
CA GLN A 42 9.56 24.04 11.36
C GLN A 42 10.44 22.98 12.02
N PRO A 43 9.87 22.05 12.80
CA PRO A 43 10.59 20.91 13.31
C PRO A 43 11.14 20.01 12.20
N VAL A 44 12.28 19.38 12.46
CA VAL A 44 12.92 18.46 11.50
C VAL A 44 13.31 17.17 12.22
N VAL A 45 13.05 16.03 11.59
CA VAL A 45 13.56 14.72 12.00
C VAL A 45 14.65 14.31 11.02
N LEU A 46 15.88 14.13 11.49
CA LEU A 46 16.98 13.59 10.69
C LEU A 46 17.16 12.11 11.01
N ALA A 47 17.16 11.25 9.99
CA ALA A 47 17.42 9.83 10.11
C ALA A 47 18.70 9.45 9.34
N PHE A 48 19.61 8.72 9.98
CA PHE A 48 20.88 8.28 9.40
C PHE A 48 20.94 6.76 9.31
N TYR A 49 21.37 6.26 8.15
CA TYR A 49 21.57 4.84 7.87
C TYR A 49 22.96 4.58 7.27
N PRO A 50 23.74 3.63 7.83
CA PRO A 50 25.09 3.35 7.36
C PRO A 50 25.12 2.48 6.09
N PRO A 51 26.26 2.41 5.39
CA PRO A 51 26.40 1.67 4.14
C PRO A 51 26.39 0.15 4.39
N GLY A 52 25.22 -0.42 4.14
CA GLY A 52 24.90 -1.83 4.09
C GLY A 52 23.47 -1.91 3.55
N TRP A 53 23.28 -2.45 2.35
CA TRP A 53 22.01 -2.46 1.64
C TRP A 53 20.82 -2.94 2.51
N ASP A 54 19.68 -2.22 2.56
CA ASP A 54 18.37 -2.85 2.75
C ASP A 54 17.11 -2.02 2.32
N PRO A 55 16.41 -2.38 1.23
CA PRO A 55 15.11 -1.84 0.83
C PRO A 55 13.92 -2.34 1.69
N SER A 56 14.13 -3.19 2.70
CA SER A 56 13.11 -3.62 3.68
C SER A 56 12.87 -2.61 4.82
N ARG A 57 13.70 -1.56 4.93
CA ARG A 57 13.48 -0.45 5.89
C ARG A 57 12.38 0.54 5.48
N GLY A 58 11.71 0.30 4.35
CA GLY A 58 10.50 1.04 3.96
C GLY A 58 9.42 1.01 5.05
N GLU A 59 9.35 -0.04 5.88
CA GLU A 59 8.44 -0.09 7.02
C GLU A 59 8.78 0.91 8.13
N GLN A 60 10.06 1.13 8.44
CA GLN A 60 10.48 2.09 9.46
C GLN A 60 10.18 3.52 9.02
N ILE A 61 10.51 3.86 7.77
CA ILE A 61 10.20 5.16 7.20
C ILE A 61 8.68 5.36 7.08
N ALA A 62 7.92 4.35 6.67
CA ALA A 62 6.47 4.39 6.69
C ALA A 62 5.91 4.55 8.11
N GLN A 63 6.55 3.94 9.11
CA GLN A 63 6.20 4.07 10.52
C GLN A 63 6.48 5.49 11.03
N TYR A 64 7.61 6.09 10.70
CA TYR A 64 7.92 7.48 11.05
C TYR A 64 6.95 8.45 10.37
N ASN A 65 6.69 8.27 9.07
CA ASN A 65 5.67 9.03 8.36
C ASN A 65 4.29 8.89 9.02
N LYS A 66 3.90 7.68 9.41
CA LYS A 66 2.64 7.44 10.14
C LYS A 66 2.62 8.16 11.48
N ILE A 67 3.69 8.13 12.26
CA ILE A 67 3.81 8.87 13.52
C ILE A 67 3.63 10.37 13.29
N LEU A 68 4.28 10.93 12.25
CA LEU A 68 4.14 12.35 11.91
C LEU A 68 2.71 12.71 11.51
N THR A 69 2.00 11.86 10.76
CA THR A 69 0.58 12.10 10.42
C THR A 69 -0.35 12.08 11.63
N GLN A 70 0.05 11.42 12.73
CA GLN A 70 -0.72 11.36 13.97
C GLN A 70 -0.52 12.59 14.85
N LEU A 71 0.38 13.50 14.48
CA LEU A 71 0.65 14.76 15.17
C LEU A 71 0.30 15.94 14.24
N PRO A 72 -1.00 16.21 13.96
CA PRO A 72 -1.43 17.14 12.91
C PRO A 72 -1.00 18.60 13.13
N ASN A 73 -0.69 18.99 14.37
CA ASN A 73 -0.20 20.33 14.71
C ASN A 73 1.32 20.45 14.65
N LEU A 74 2.01 19.32 14.49
CA LEU A 74 3.46 19.25 14.33
C LEU A 74 3.74 19.14 12.83
N HIS A 75 3.94 20.28 12.17
CA HIS A 75 4.37 20.35 10.77
C HIS A 75 5.86 20.00 10.63
N ALA A 76 6.24 18.81 11.09
CA ALA A 76 7.63 18.34 11.06
C ALA A 76 7.99 17.76 9.69
N GLU A 77 9.22 18.00 9.24
CA GLU A 77 9.79 17.43 8.02
C GLU A 77 10.76 16.28 8.35
N LEU A 78 10.61 15.13 7.68
CA LEU A 78 11.50 13.97 7.82
C LEU A 78 12.53 13.97 6.70
N MET A 79 13.82 13.94 7.05
CA MET A 79 14.95 13.83 6.13
C MET A 79 15.75 12.56 6.41
N ASP A 80 16.04 11.81 5.35
CA ASP A 80 16.76 10.53 5.39
C ASP A 80 18.14 10.67 4.74
N PHE A 81 19.18 10.16 5.40
CA PHE A 81 20.56 10.05 4.95
C PHE A 81 21.01 8.58 4.91
N ALA A 82 20.76 7.89 3.79
CA ALA A 82 21.32 6.57 3.49
C ALA A 82 22.62 6.69 2.69
N VAL A 83 23.70 6.07 3.16
CA VAL A 83 24.99 6.02 2.44
C VAL A 83 25.02 4.76 1.56
N ASP A 84 25.25 4.95 0.26
CA ASP A 84 25.40 3.96 -0.83
C ASP A 84 24.16 3.11 -1.25
N GLY A 85 23.71 3.35 -2.49
CA GLY A 85 22.86 2.44 -3.26
C GLY A 85 22.13 3.09 -4.44
N ASP A 86 22.07 2.38 -5.58
CA ASP A 86 21.43 2.78 -6.85
C ASP A 86 19.88 2.87 -6.81
N TRP A 87 19.28 3.23 -5.68
CA TRP A 87 17.84 3.16 -5.47
C TRP A 87 17.17 4.49 -5.77
N TYR A 88 17.06 4.79 -7.08
CA TYR A 88 16.76 6.14 -7.58
C TYR A 88 15.34 6.40 -8.09
N ASP A 89 14.43 5.42 -8.09
CA ASP A 89 13.17 5.57 -8.86
C ASP A 89 11.89 4.96 -8.24
N LEU A 90 11.70 5.07 -6.93
CA LEU A 90 10.39 4.80 -6.32
C LEU A 90 9.59 6.08 -6.13
N ARG A 91 8.86 6.49 -7.18
CA ARG A 91 7.71 7.40 -7.04
C ARG A 91 6.42 6.59 -6.93
N PHE A 92 5.70 6.75 -5.81
CA PHE A 92 4.28 6.42 -5.76
C PHE A 92 3.46 7.67 -5.46
N ALA A 93 2.79 8.19 -6.49
CA ALA A 93 1.81 9.25 -6.36
C ALA A 93 0.40 8.64 -6.26
N ARG A 94 -0.14 8.61 -5.04
CA ARG A 94 -1.49 9.09 -4.66
C ARG A 94 -1.59 9.09 -3.12
N GLU A 95 -1.34 10.27 -2.57
CA GLU A 95 -1.74 10.76 -1.23
C GLU A 95 -1.09 10.21 0.07
N GLN A 96 0.20 9.85 0.07
CA GLN A 96 1.17 10.25 1.13
C GLN A 96 2.46 9.43 1.01
N MET A 97 3.44 9.99 0.30
CA MET A 97 4.86 9.77 0.58
C MET A 97 5.60 11.04 0.12
N ARG A 98 6.09 11.81 1.07
CA ARG A 98 6.96 12.99 0.84
C ARG A 98 8.34 12.61 1.34
N LEU A 99 9.23 12.22 0.44
CA LEU A 99 10.66 12.19 0.70
C LEU A 99 11.36 12.86 -0.48
N PRO A 100 12.02 14.00 -0.28
CA PRO A 100 12.98 14.50 -1.25
C PRO A 100 14.28 13.71 -1.11
N PHE A 101 14.54 12.87 -2.11
CA PHE A 101 15.82 12.63 -2.78
C PHE A 101 17.11 13.10 -2.08
N LEU A 102 18.06 12.18 -1.88
CA LEU A 102 19.49 12.52 -1.78
C LEU A 102 20.30 11.69 -2.79
N ALA A 103 20.89 12.40 -3.76
CA ALA A 103 21.63 11.84 -4.91
C ALA A 103 23.12 12.09 -4.77
N ASN A 104 23.71 11.91 -3.59
CA ASN A 104 25.15 12.08 -3.48
C ASN A 104 25.72 11.37 -2.23
N PRO A 105 26.43 10.25 -2.38
CA PRO A 105 27.04 9.54 -1.25
C PRO A 105 28.15 10.36 -0.55
N ALA A 106 28.82 11.29 -1.25
CA ALA A 106 29.97 12.02 -0.71
C ALA A 106 29.63 13.03 0.43
N PRO A 107 28.61 13.93 0.30
CA PRO A 107 28.19 14.79 1.40
C PRO A 107 27.55 14.04 2.57
N GLN A 108 26.89 12.91 2.33
CA GLN A 108 26.12 12.20 3.35
C GLN A 108 27.01 11.58 4.44
N ALA A 109 28.15 11.01 4.06
CA ALA A 109 29.13 10.49 5.02
C ALA A 109 29.76 11.61 5.88
N GLU A 110 29.96 12.80 5.29
CA GLU A 110 30.43 13.98 6.03
C GLU A 110 29.38 14.48 7.04
N ILE A 111 28.11 14.55 6.65
CA ILE A 111 27.01 14.94 7.54
C ILE A 111 26.84 13.91 8.66
N ALA A 112 26.92 12.61 8.36
CA ALA A 112 26.89 11.57 9.39
C ALA A 112 28.01 11.77 10.43
N ARG A 113 29.22 12.18 10.01
CA ARG A 113 30.30 12.52 10.94
C ARG A 113 30.02 13.77 11.78
N LEU A 114 29.44 14.82 11.20
CA LEU A 114 29.06 16.04 11.94
C LEU A 114 28.09 15.75 13.09
N TYR A 115 27.19 14.79 12.89
CA TYR A 115 26.22 14.36 13.89
C TYR A 115 26.71 13.21 14.79
N GLY A 116 27.93 12.71 14.56
CA GLY A 116 28.46 11.53 15.23
C GLY A 116 27.73 10.24 14.87
N ALA A 117 26.96 10.19 13.78
CA ALA A 117 26.15 9.06 13.34
C ALA A 117 26.89 8.03 12.45
N GLU A 118 28.17 8.24 12.16
CA GLU A 118 28.97 7.34 11.32
C GLU A 118 28.96 5.88 11.84
N GLY A 119 28.61 4.93 10.97
CA GLY A 119 28.55 3.50 11.29
C GLY A 119 27.34 3.06 12.14
N CYS A 120 26.38 3.95 12.41
CA CYS A 120 25.25 3.68 13.29
C CYS A 120 23.91 3.98 12.63
N GLU A 121 22.85 3.37 13.16
CA GLU A 121 21.49 3.84 12.97
C GLU A 121 21.23 4.97 13.97
N ALA A 122 20.83 6.15 13.49
CA ALA A 122 20.64 7.31 14.36
C ALA A 122 19.45 8.17 13.94
N LEU A 123 18.75 8.74 14.92
CA LEU A 123 17.67 9.70 14.72
C LEU A 123 17.90 10.95 15.57
N PHE A 124 17.55 12.11 15.03
CA PHE A 124 17.58 13.38 15.74
C PHE A 124 16.26 14.12 15.52
N VAL A 125 15.64 14.54 16.62
CA VAL A 125 14.46 15.42 16.59
C VAL A 125 14.94 16.84 16.89
N ILE A 126 14.75 17.73 15.92
CA ILE A 126 15.22 19.11 15.94
C ILE A 126 14.00 20.02 15.97
N ASP A 127 13.99 20.99 16.88
CA ASP A 127 12.91 21.97 16.95
C ASP A 127 13.03 23.06 15.87
N SER A 128 12.04 23.95 15.82
CA SER A 128 12.00 25.07 14.86
C SER A 128 13.14 26.08 15.03
N GLU A 129 13.83 26.09 16.17
CA GLU A 129 14.99 26.94 16.45
C GLU A 129 16.32 26.28 16.04
N GLY A 130 16.28 25.02 15.59
CA GLY A 130 17.46 24.27 15.19
C GLY A 130 18.20 23.61 16.37
N ARG A 131 17.54 23.39 17.51
CA ARG A 131 18.11 22.67 18.65
C ARG A 131 17.68 21.21 18.62
N ILE A 132 18.62 20.33 18.95
CA ILE A 132 18.36 18.90 19.11
C ILE A 132 17.61 18.73 20.43
N GLN A 133 16.38 18.23 20.36
CA GLN A 133 15.52 18.00 21.54
C GLN A 133 15.54 16.54 21.96
N TRP A 134 15.84 15.64 21.02
CA TRP A 134 16.04 14.23 21.29
C TRP A 134 16.98 13.62 20.26
N SER A 135 17.74 12.62 20.68
CA SER A 135 18.67 11.89 19.83
C SER A 135 18.63 10.41 20.19
N TYR A 136 18.63 9.55 19.17
CA TYR A 136 18.76 8.11 19.29
C TYR A 136 19.93 7.61 18.48
N ARG A 137 20.64 6.61 18.99
CA ARG A 137 21.72 5.96 18.27
C ARG A 137 21.91 4.53 18.73
N ALA A 138 22.03 3.63 17.78
CA ALA A 138 22.25 2.22 18.05
C ALA A 138 23.05 1.55 16.92
N PRO A 139 23.58 0.33 17.18
CA PRO A 139 24.05 -0.53 16.11
C PRO A 139 22.96 -0.78 15.06
N ILE A 140 23.39 -1.11 13.85
CA ILE A 140 22.53 -1.38 12.70
C ILE A 140 21.47 -2.43 13.06
N GLY A 141 20.20 -2.13 12.78
CA GLY A 141 19.09 -3.09 12.95
C GLY A 141 18.41 -3.04 14.31
N VAL A 142 18.77 -2.06 15.14
CA VAL A 142 18.08 -1.76 16.40
C VAL A 142 17.36 -0.41 16.20
N PRO A 143 16.07 -0.39 15.88
CA PRO A 143 15.31 0.85 15.77
C PRO A 143 14.91 1.41 17.14
N PRO A 144 14.66 2.72 17.26
CA PRO A 144 14.08 3.30 18.47
C PRO A 144 12.68 2.75 18.72
N ARG A 145 12.28 2.69 19.98
CA ARG A 145 10.88 2.41 20.32
C ARG A 145 10.01 3.56 19.81
N ALA A 146 8.89 3.23 19.17
CA ALA A 146 7.98 4.23 18.60
C ALA A 146 7.50 5.24 19.66
N GLU A 147 7.27 4.79 20.90
CA GLU A 147 6.85 5.62 22.02
C GLU A 147 7.86 6.73 22.36
N GLU A 148 9.16 6.43 22.27
CA GLU A 148 10.23 7.40 22.55
C GLU A 148 10.24 8.51 21.50
N LEU A 149 10.08 8.16 20.23
CA LEU A 149 9.99 9.13 19.14
C LEU A 149 8.71 9.97 19.23
N VAL A 150 7.57 9.36 19.57
CA VAL A 150 6.30 10.08 19.77
C VAL A 150 6.42 11.09 20.91
N GLU A 151 7.04 10.71 22.03
CA GLU A 151 7.23 11.60 23.16
C GLU A 151 8.17 12.76 22.84
N ALA A 152 9.27 12.48 22.14
CA ALA A 152 10.19 13.50 21.64
C ALA A 152 9.52 14.49 20.69
N LEU A 153 8.63 14.01 19.82
CA LEU A 153 7.89 14.87 18.89
C LEU A 153 6.80 15.68 19.60
N ARG A 154 6.16 15.13 20.64
CA ARG A 154 5.18 15.86 21.45
C ARG A 154 5.82 16.96 22.29
N SER A 155 7.04 16.76 22.80
CA SER A 155 7.72 17.76 23.62
C SER A 155 8.04 19.04 22.84
N ILE A 156 8.18 18.94 21.52
CA ILE A 156 8.42 20.07 20.62
C ILE A 156 7.18 20.53 19.87
N ALA A 157 6.07 19.79 19.96
CA ALA A 157 4.82 20.19 19.37
C ALA A 157 4.27 21.40 20.14
N PRO A 158 3.75 22.43 19.44
CA PRO A 158 3.05 23.50 20.12
C PRO A 158 1.91 22.89 20.94
N PRO A 159 1.67 23.39 22.18
CA PRO A 159 0.61 22.86 23.02
C PRO A 159 -0.71 22.89 22.27
N LEU A 160 -1.48 21.81 22.37
CA LEU A 160 -2.86 21.78 21.93
C LEU A 160 -3.55 22.96 22.61
N ARG A 161 -3.83 24.03 21.86
CA ARG A 161 -4.79 25.04 22.32
C ARG A 161 -6.03 24.25 22.68
N GLU A 162 -6.38 24.22 23.97
CA GLU A 162 -7.74 23.92 24.38
C GLU A 162 -8.62 24.74 23.45
N GLN A 163 -9.32 24.06 22.56
CA GLN A 163 -10.33 24.70 21.74
C GLN A 163 -11.45 25.09 22.68
N ILE A 164 -11.26 26.21 23.37
CA ILE A 164 -12.37 27.05 23.81
C ILE A 164 -13.05 27.43 22.49
N VAL A 165 -14.07 26.66 22.13
CA VAL A 165 -14.99 26.99 21.05
C VAL A 165 -15.56 28.36 21.39
N PRO A 166 -15.28 29.43 20.63
CA PRO A 166 -15.98 30.67 20.83
C PRO A 166 -17.43 30.40 20.45
N ALA A 167 -18.32 30.47 21.44
CA ALA A 167 -19.77 30.42 21.24
C ALA A 167 -20.19 31.69 20.48
N GLN A 168 -20.01 31.72 19.16
CA GLN A 168 -20.63 32.68 18.26
C GLN A 168 -20.60 32.20 16.80
N ALA A 169 -21.09 30.98 16.57
CA ALA A 169 -21.69 30.66 15.28
C ALA A 169 -23.16 31.10 15.37
N SER A 170 -23.49 32.19 14.67
CA SER A 170 -24.87 32.63 14.48
C SER A 170 -25.67 31.47 13.88
N ARG A 171 -26.55 30.85 14.68
CA ARG A 171 -27.53 29.88 14.19
C ARG A 171 -28.52 30.65 13.32
N MET A 172 -28.27 30.70 12.01
CA MET A 172 -29.34 30.95 11.06
C MET A 172 -30.28 29.75 11.11
N THR A 173 -31.37 29.91 11.84
CA THR A 173 -32.50 28.97 11.82
C THR A 173 -33.28 29.26 10.54
N LEU A 174 -33.04 28.47 9.49
CA LEU A 174 -33.89 28.47 8.31
C LEU A 174 -35.28 27.98 8.71
N THR A 175 -36.29 28.83 8.59
CA THR A 175 -37.65 28.44 8.88
C THR A 175 -38.25 27.67 7.70
N ARG A 176 -39.27 26.86 7.96
CA ARG A 176 -39.98 26.09 6.93
C ARG A 176 -40.55 26.99 5.81
N ARG A 177 -40.78 28.27 6.11
CA ARG A 177 -41.21 29.30 5.13
C ARG A 177 -40.08 29.75 4.22
N ASP A 178 -38.87 29.92 4.76
CA ASP A 178 -37.70 30.35 3.98
C ASP A 178 -37.28 29.26 2.98
N PHE A 179 -37.42 27.98 3.36
CA PHE A 179 -37.16 26.85 2.47
C PHE A 179 -38.18 26.75 1.32
N ILE A 180 -39.47 26.96 1.59
CA ILE A 180 -40.53 26.95 0.57
C ILE A 180 -40.40 28.15 -0.39
N ALA A 181 -40.06 29.33 0.14
CA ALA A 181 -39.82 30.51 -0.69
C ALA A 181 -38.63 30.31 -1.64
N ALA A 182 -37.53 29.71 -1.15
CA ALA A 182 -36.36 29.42 -1.96
C ALA A 182 -36.64 28.36 -3.04
N THR A 183 -37.43 27.32 -2.76
CA THR A 183 -37.75 26.28 -3.75
C THR A 183 -38.74 26.74 -4.84
N LEU A 184 -39.68 27.64 -4.51
CA LEU A 184 -40.59 28.23 -5.50
C LEU A 184 -39.89 29.20 -6.46
N ALA A 185 -38.90 29.96 -5.99
CA ALA A 185 -38.11 30.86 -6.84
C ALA A 185 -37.28 30.10 -7.89
N THR A 186 -36.71 28.95 -7.54
CA THR A 186 -35.91 28.12 -8.46
C THR A 186 -36.76 27.42 -9.52
N ALA A 187 -37.99 27.02 -9.18
CA ALA A 187 -38.93 26.41 -10.13
C ALA A 187 -39.51 27.44 -11.12
N PHE A 188 -39.66 28.70 -10.72
CA PHE A 188 -40.14 29.78 -11.60
C PHE A 188 -39.04 30.29 -12.56
N ALA A 189 -37.77 30.26 -12.15
CA ALA A 189 -36.64 30.62 -13.00
C ALA A 189 -36.43 29.62 -14.18
N LEU A 190 -36.75 28.34 -13.97
CA LEU A 190 -36.63 27.30 -15.01
C LEU A 190 -37.78 27.29 -16.03
N THR A 191 -38.91 27.94 -15.73
CA THR A 191 -40.07 28.00 -16.64
C THR A 191 -40.11 29.26 -17.51
N LEU A 192 -39.36 30.31 -17.15
CA LEU A 192 -39.23 31.54 -17.96
C LEU A 192 -37.94 31.62 -18.80
N GLY A 193 -36.95 30.75 -18.56
CA GLY A 193 -35.70 30.69 -19.35
C GLY A 193 -35.76 29.85 -20.62
N ALA A 194 -36.83 29.08 -20.86
CA ALA A 194 -36.93 28.12 -21.96
C ALA A 194 -37.41 28.74 -23.30
N ARG A 195 -37.14 30.02 -23.57
CA ARG A 195 -37.42 30.66 -24.87
C ARG A 195 -36.34 31.64 -25.31
N ALA A 196 -35.13 31.15 -25.52
CA ALA A 196 -34.18 31.69 -26.49
C ALA A 196 -32.98 30.74 -26.64
N ALA A 197 -33.02 29.84 -27.63
CA ALA A 197 -31.85 29.31 -28.35
C ALA A 197 -32.30 28.13 -29.23
N GLN A 198 -32.88 28.44 -30.40
CA GLN A 198 -32.68 27.56 -31.56
C GLN A 198 -31.34 27.99 -32.18
N ALA A 199 -30.30 27.22 -31.92
CA ALA A 199 -29.05 27.25 -32.67
C ALA A 199 -28.46 25.85 -32.62
N GLU A 200 -28.26 25.24 -33.79
CA GLU A 200 -27.62 23.94 -33.94
C GLU A 200 -26.18 24.01 -33.41
N PRO A 201 -25.66 22.96 -32.74
CA PRO A 201 -24.26 22.93 -32.37
C PRO A 201 -23.43 22.48 -33.59
N GLU A 202 -22.85 23.46 -34.27
CA GLU A 202 -21.65 23.24 -35.08
C GLU A 202 -20.53 22.78 -34.12
N ALA A 203 -20.07 21.54 -34.31
CA ALA A 203 -19.08 20.90 -33.46
C ALA A 203 -17.73 21.64 -33.53
N ALA A 204 -17.52 22.56 -32.59
CA ALA A 204 -16.25 23.22 -32.36
C ALA A 204 -15.21 22.19 -31.86
N LYS A 205 -14.26 21.88 -32.74
CA LYS A 205 -13.05 21.09 -32.47
C LYS A 205 -12.20 21.78 -31.40
N ILE A 206 -12.42 21.44 -30.14
CA ILE A 206 -11.42 21.68 -29.09
C ILE A 206 -10.44 20.50 -29.16
N GLY A 207 -9.22 20.80 -29.62
CA GLY A 207 -8.13 19.87 -29.75
C GLY A 207 -7.71 19.31 -28.39
N ALA A 208 -8.36 18.24 -27.96
CA ALA A 208 -7.76 17.28 -27.05
C ALA A 208 -6.60 16.64 -27.80
N LYS A 209 -5.37 17.02 -27.44
CA LYS A 209 -4.16 16.31 -27.87
C LYS A 209 -4.38 14.84 -27.47
N PRO A 210 -4.42 13.88 -28.41
CA PRO A 210 -4.52 12.48 -28.03
C PRO A 210 -3.36 12.21 -27.10
N MET A 211 -3.66 11.76 -25.89
CA MET A 211 -2.66 11.08 -25.08
C MET A 211 -2.17 9.96 -25.99
N ALA A 212 -0.93 10.09 -26.45
CA ALA A 212 -0.31 9.09 -27.30
C ALA A 212 -0.46 7.77 -26.55
N THR A 213 -1.40 6.95 -27.01
CA THR A 213 -1.32 5.51 -26.84
C THR A 213 0.09 5.18 -27.28
N ALA A 214 0.95 4.84 -26.32
CA ALA A 214 2.13 4.08 -26.63
C ALA A 214 1.65 3.00 -27.61
N PRO A 215 2.30 2.84 -28.78
CA PRO A 215 1.86 1.83 -29.71
C PRO A 215 1.79 0.54 -28.90
N ALA A 216 0.60 -0.08 -28.90
CA ALA A 216 0.48 -1.47 -28.53
C ALA A 216 1.60 -2.15 -29.29
N SER A 217 2.62 -2.62 -28.56
CA SER A 217 3.77 -3.24 -29.17
C SER A 217 3.23 -4.33 -30.08
N ALA A 218 3.61 -4.22 -31.35
CA ALA A 218 3.39 -5.10 -32.49
C ALA A 218 2.65 -6.43 -32.20
N GLY A 219 1.62 -6.70 -33.00
CA GLY A 219 0.79 -7.89 -32.94
C GLY A 219 1.58 -9.16 -32.60
N GLY A 220 1.40 -9.63 -31.36
CA GLY A 220 1.76 -10.99 -31.02
C GLY A 220 0.78 -11.91 -31.73
N ASP A 221 1.28 -12.86 -32.51
CA ASP A 221 0.47 -13.91 -33.12
C ASP A 221 -0.35 -14.58 -32.02
N THR A 222 -1.67 -14.35 -32.04
CA THR A 222 -2.58 -15.03 -31.13
C THR A 222 -2.70 -16.47 -31.57
N MET A 223 -2.65 -17.41 -30.63
CA MET A 223 -2.86 -18.82 -30.92
C MET A 223 -4.19 -19.32 -30.35
N PRO A 224 -4.85 -20.27 -31.03
CA PRO A 224 -6.04 -20.91 -30.50
C PRO A 224 -5.69 -21.85 -29.35
N ILE A 225 -6.43 -21.75 -28.24
CA ILE A 225 -6.40 -22.70 -27.13
C ILE A 225 -7.83 -22.98 -26.66
N THR A 226 -7.98 -24.07 -25.91
CA THR A 226 -9.22 -24.39 -25.18
C THR A 226 -8.89 -24.54 -23.70
N LEU A 227 -9.59 -23.81 -22.84
CA LEU A 227 -9.49 -23.94 -21.38
C LEU A 227 -10.77 -24.55 -20.81
N ASN A 228 -10.66 -25.52 -19.91
CA ASN A 228 -11.80 -26.08 -19.20
C ASN A 228 -11.92 -25.38 -17.84
N VAL A 229 -12.83 -24.42 -17.72
CA VAL A 229 -13.00 -23.58 -16.52
C VAL A 229 -14.37 -23.81 -15.90
N ASN A 230 -14.42 -24.16 -14.62
CA ASN A 230 -15.65 -24.44 -13.86
C ASN A 230 -16.59 -25.45 -14.57
N GLY A 231 -16.01 -26.46 -15.23
CA GLY A 231 -16.76 -27.49 -15.97
C GLY A 231 -17.20 -27.10 -17.39
N ALA A 232 -16.89 -25.89 -17.86
CA ALA A 232 -17.20 -25.43 -19.22
C ALA A 232 -15.93 -25.27 -20.07
N ALA A 233 -16.00 -25.66 -21.35
CA ALA A 233 -14.93 -25.43 -22.31
C ALA A 233 -15.03 -24.01 -22.89
N HIS A 234 -13.89 -23.32 -22.93
CA HIS A 234 -13.74 -21.97 -23.46
C HIS A 234 -12.67 -21.95 -24.56
N ASP A 235 -13.10 -21.75 -25.81
CA ASP A 235 -12.20 -21.58 -26.95
C ASP A 235 -11.76 -20.12 -27.04
N LEU A 236 -10.44 -19.89 -27.06
CA LEU A 236 -9.83 -18.56 -27.00
C LEU A 236 -8.74 -18.41 -28.05
N ALA A 237 -8.54 -17.19 -28.56
CA ALA A 237 -7.35 -16.80 -29.31
C ALA A 237 -6.50 -15.84 -28.46
N ILE A 238 -5.37 -16.30 -27.93
CA ILE A 238 -4.58 -15.54 -26.93
C ILE A 238 -3.14 -15.33 -27.37
N ASP A 239 -2.51 -14.26 -26.89
CA ASP A 239 -1.06 -14.13 -26.90
C ASP A 239 -0.45 -15.28 -26.06
N PRO A 240 0.55 -16.02 -26.54
CA PRO A 240 1.17 -17.12 -25.79
C PRO A 240 1.75 -16.71 -24.42
N ARG A 241 2.06 -15.42 -24.24
CA ARG A 241 2.57 -14.83 -22.99
C ARG A 241 1.46 -14.51 -21.99
N ALA A 242 0.19 -14.60 -22.39
CA ALA A 242 -0.92 -14.30 -21.50
C ALA A 242 -0.93 -15.26 -20.30
N THR A 243 -1.00 -14.67 -19.11
CA THR A 243 -1.16 -15.42 -17.87
C THR A 243 -2.55 -16.06 -17.83
N LEU A 244 -2.69 -17.14 -17.07
CA LEU A 244 -3.99 -17.74 -16.78
C LEU A 244 -4.90 -16.71 -16.10
N LEU A 245 -4.35 -15.86 -15.23
CA LEU A 245 -5.10 -14.79 -14.58
C LEU A 245 -5.75 -13.84 -15.60
N ASP A 246 -4.98 -13.37 -16.58
CA ASP A 246 -5.49 -12.45 -17.60
C ASP A 246 -6.43 -13.13 -18.58
N ALA A 247 -6.20 -14.40 -18.92
CA ALA A 247 -7.14 -15.18 -19.73
C ALA A 247 -8.49 -15.33 -19.02
N LEU A 248 -8.51 -15.68 -17.72
CA LEU A 248 -9.73 -15.80 -16.93
C LEU A 248 -10.49 -14.48 -16.84
N ARG A 249 -9.79 -13.40 -16.47
CA ARG A 249 -10.43 -12.11 -16.18
C ARG A 249 -10.84 -11.35 -17.42
N GLU A 250 -9.90 -11.20 -18.36
CA GLU A 250 -10.01 -10.23 -19.45
C GLU A 250 -10.51 -10.88 -20.75
N ARG A 251 -10.41 -12.20 -20.88
CA ARG A 251 -10.90 -12.94 -22.06
C ARG A 251 -12.16 -13.74 -21.79
N ILE A 252 -12.23 -14.43 -20.66
CA ILE A 252 -13.42 -15.21 -20.27
C ILE A 252 -14.44 -14.34 -19.50
N GLY A 253 -13.98 -13.30 -18.78
CA GLY A 253 -14.84 -12.42 -17.98
C GLY A 253 -15.08 -12.90 -16.55
N MET A 254 -14.34 -13.91 -16.09
CA MET A 254 -14.35 -14.40 -14.71
C MET A 254 -13.43 -13.55 -13.85
N THR A 255 -14.01 -12.52 -13.24
CA THR A 255 -13.26 -11.47 -12.53
C THR A 255 -13.03 -11.75 -11.05
N GLY A 256 -13.49 -12.89 -10.54
CA GLY A 256 -13.35 -13.33 -9.16
C GLY A 256 -11.89 -13.43 -8.73
N SER A 257 -11.05 -14.13 -9.51
CA SER A 257 -9.59 -14.12 -9.30
C SER A 257 -9.01 -12.71 -9.46
N LYS A 258 -8.14 -12.29 -8.54
CA LYS A 258 -7.66 -10.90 -8.48
C LYS A 258 -6.18 -10.76 -8.83
N LYS A 259 -5.86 -9.66 -9.50
CA LYS A 259 -4.49 -9.20 -9.74
C LYS A 259 -4.07 -8.25 -8.61
N GLY A 260 -3.39 -8.77 -7.60
CA GLY A 260 -2.89 -7.98 -6.47
C GLY A 260 -1.46 -7.47 -6.66
N CYS A 261 -0.57 -8.33 -7.17
CA CYS A 261 0.85 -8.02 -7.36
C CYS A 261 1.40 -8.39 -8.74
N ASP A 262 0.78 -9.36 -9.44
CA ASP A 262 1.25 -9.93 -10.71
C ASP A 262 2.65 -10.59 -10.69
N HIS A 263 3.22 -10.79 -9.50
CA HIS A 263 4.57 -11.35 -9.32
C HIS A 263 4.61 -12.47 -8.25
N GLY A 264 3.47 -13.12 -7.99
CA GLY A 264 3.37 -14.28 -7.09
C GLY A 264 3.50 -14.01 -5.59
N GLN A 265 3.46 -12.74 -5.17
CA GLN A 265 3.70 -12.36 -3.77
C GLN A 265 2.45 -12.41 -2.87
N CYS A 266 1.24 -12.29 -3.44
CA CYS A 266 0.03 -12.02 -2.64
C CYS A 266 -1.00 -13.14 -2.55
N GLY A 267 -0.96 -14.14 -3.43
CA GLY A 267 -1.97 -15.22 -3.48
C GLY A 267 -3.40 -14.82 -3.89
N ALA A 268 -3.71 -13.55 -4.14
CA ALA A 268 -5.08 -13.13 -4.51
C ALA A 268 -5.57 -13.72 -5.86
N CYS A 269 -4.65 -14.24 -6.66
CA CYS A 269 -4.89 -14.87 -7.94
C CYS A 269 -5.02 -16.40 -7.86
N THR A 270 -5.05 -17.00 -6.67
CA THR A 270 -5.10 -18.47 -6.54
C THR A 270 -6.35 -19.03 -7.22
N VAL A 271 -6.14 -20.09 -8.01
CA VAL A 271 -7.16 -20.96 -8.59
C VAL A 271 -6.73 -22.41 -8.39
N LEU A 272 -7.63 -23.38 -8.63
CA LEU A 272 -7.25 -24.80 -8.66
C LEU A 272 -7.05 -25.24 -10.11
N ALA A 273 -5.96 -25.93 -10.39
CA ALA A 273 -5.71 -26.63 -11.64
C ALA A 273 -5.52 -28.12 -11.32
N ASP A 274 -6.40 -28.97 -11.84
CA ASP A 274 -6.48 -30.40 -11.50
C ASP A 274 -6.50 -30.63 -9.98
N GLY A 275 -7.31 -29.82 -9.28
CA GLY A 275 -7.44 -29.87 -7.81
C GLY A 275 -6.28 -29.24 -7.03
N ARG A 276 -5.17 -28.85 -7.68
CA ARG A 276 -4.02 -28.24 -7.02
C ARG A 276 -4.09 -26.71 -7.08
N ARG A 277 -3.85 -26.05 -5.96
CA ARG A 277 -3.75 -24.59 -5.92
C ARG A 277 -2.53 -24.09 -6.70
N VAL A 278 -2.75 -23.10 -7.57
CA VAL A 278 -1.71 -22.45 -8.38
C VAL A 278 -1.88 -20.93 -8.39
N LEU A 279 -0.77 -20.22 -8.49
CA LEU A 279 -0.77 -18.77 -8.72
C LEU A 279 -0.99 -18.51 -10.21
N SER A 280 -2.21 -18.10 -10.58
CA SER A 280 -2.58 -17.91 -11.99
C SER A 280 -1.81 -16.77 -12.67
N CYS A 281 -1.26 -15.80 -11.93
CA CYS A 281 -0.39 -14.75 -12.50
C CYS A 281 1.00 -15.28 -12.94
N LEU A 282 1.47 -16.39 -12.37
CA LEU A 282 2.74 -17.02 -12.74
C LEU A 282 2.57 -18.26 -13.63
N SER A 283 1.34 -18.51 -14.09
CA SER A 283 1.00 -19.65 -14.95
C SER A 283 0.60 -19.12 -16.32
N LEU A 284 1.23 -19.58 -17.40
CA LEU A 284 0.78 -19.24 -18.75
C LEU A 284 -0.51 -19.97 -19.08
N ALA A 285 -1.46 -19.29 -19.72
CA ALA A 285 -2.74 -19.88 -20.10
C ALA A 285 -2.56 -21.05 -21.09
N VAL A 286 -1.63 -20.92 -22.04
CA VAL A 286 -1.29 -22.00 -23.00
C VAL A 286 -0.84 -23.29 -22.31
N ALA A 287 -0.18 -23.19 -21.15
CA ALA A 287 0.29 -24.35 -20.39
C ALA A 287 -0.79 -25.02 -19.52
N GLN A 288 -2.01 -24.48 -19.51
CA GLN A 288 -3.14 -25.04 -18.77
C GLN A 288 -4.16 -25.76 -19.66
N GLN A 289 -3.89 -25.87 -20.96
CA GLN A 289 -4.75 -26.63 -21.86
C GLN A 289 -4.86 -28.09 -21.38
N GLY A 290 -6.07 -28.64 -21.44
CA GLY A 290 -6.38 -30.00 -20.99
C GLY A 290 -6.59 -30.17 -19.49
N LYS A 291 -6.25 -29.18 -18.65
CA LYS A 291 -6.48 -29.23 -17.21
C LYS A 291 -7.88 -28.76 -16.84
N ALA A 292 -8.40 -29.26 -15.73
CA ALA A 292 -9.62 -28.75 -15.10
C ALA A 292 -9.26 -27.56 -14.20
N ILE A 293 -9.73 -26.37 -14.57
CA ILE A 293 -9.52 -25.13 -13.80
C ILE A 293 -10.78 -24.80 -13.00
N THR A 294 -10.64 -24.60 -11.69
CA THR A 294 -11.72 -24.12 -10.82
C THR A 294 -11.35 -22.77 -10.23
N THR A 295 -12.26 -21.82 -10.37
CA THR A 295 -12.19 -20.45 -9.84
C THR A 295 -13.19 -20.25 -8.71
N ILE A 296 -13.20 -19.07 -8.08
CA ILE A 296 -14.14 -18.78 -6.98
C ILE A 296 -15.60 -18.84 -7.44
N GLU A 297 -15.87 -18.48 -8.69
CA GLU A 297 -17.18 -18.55 -9.33
C GLU A 297 -17.68 -20.00 -9.47
N GLY A 298 -16.78 -20.97 -9.53
CA GLY A 298 -17.11 -22.38 -9.70
C GLY A 298 -17.43 -23.13 -8.40
N LEU A 299 -17.35 -22.47 -7.23
CA LEU A 299 -17.56 -23.14 -5.94
C LEU A 299 -19.04 -23.23 -5.54
N ALA A 300 -19.84 -22.21 -5.84
CA ALA A 300 -21.25 -22.16 -5.47
C ALA A 300 -22.11 -22.98 -6.45
N GLN A 301 -23.21 -23.53 -5.95
CA GLN A 301 -24.22 -24.23 -6.76
C GLN A 301 -25.51 -23.41 -6.77
N GLY A 302 -25.65 -22.54 -7.77
CA GLY A 302 -26.72 -21.55 -7.80
C GLY A 302 -26.63 -20.62 -6.58
N GLU A 303 -27.69 -20.53 -5.81
CA GLU A 303 -27.75 -19.75 -4.56
C GLU A 303 -27.11 -20.45 -3.35
N THR A 304 -26.68 -21.71 -3.51
CA THR A 304 -26.07 -22.47 -2.41
C THR A 304 -24.57 -22.20 -2.37
N LEU A 305 -24.13 -21.51 -1.31
CA LEU A 305 -22.71 -21.26 -1.06
C LEU A 305 -21.96 -22.56 -0.75
N HIS A 306 -20.72 -22.63 -1.20
CA HIS A 306 -19.78 -23.66 -0.76
C HIS A 306 -19.55 -23.56 0.76
N PRO A 307 -19.34 -24.67 1.50
CA PRO A 307 -19.10 -24.62 2.94
C PRO A 307 -18.01 -23.64 3.38
N MET A 308 -16.92 -23.55 2.60
CA MET A 308 -15.85 -22.57 2.84
C MET A 308 -16.31 -21.12 2.63
N GLN A 309 -17.15 -20.83 1.63
CA GLN A 309 -17.72 -19.49 1.45
C GLN A 309 -18.64 -19.13 2.61
N GLN A 310 -19.49 -20.08 3.04
CA GLN A 310 -20.38 -19.89 4.19
C GLN A 310 -19.59 -19.66 5.48
N ALA A 311 -18.51 -20.42 5.72
CA ALA A 311 -17.67 -20.23 6.90
C ALA A 311 -16.98 -18.86 6.90
N PHE A 312 -16.46 -18.40 5.76
CA PHE A 312 -15.90 -17.04 5.65
C PHE A 312 -16.93 -15.96 5.97
N LEU A 313 -18.20 -16.16 5.61
CA LEU A 313 -19.29 -15.25 5.99
C LEU A 313 -19.59 -15.33 7.49
N SER A 314 -19.75 -16.53 8.04
CA SER A 314 -20.11 -16.75 9.44
C SER A 314 -19.05 -16.24 10.43
N HIS A 315 -17.78 -16.32 10.06
CA HIS A 315 -16.65 -15.93 10.91
C HIS A 315 -16.10 -14.52 10.62
N ASP A 316 -16.74 -13.76 9.73
CA ASP A 316 -16.23 -12.45 9.28
C ASP A 316 -14.79 -12.56 8.76
N GLY A 317 -14.54 -13.59 7.94
CA GLY A 317 -13.24 -13.98 7.38
C GLY A 317 -12.76 -13.07 6.24
N PHE A 318 -13.34 -11.88 6.09
CA PHE A 318 -12.97 -10.88 5.10
C PHE A 318 -13.44 -9.48 5.49
N GLN A 319 -12.93 -8.45 4.81
CA GLN A 319 -13.42 -7.09 4.92
C GLN A 319 -13.59 -6.48 3.52
N CYS A 320 -12.52 -5.96 2.91
CA CYS A 320 -12.59 -5.36 1.56
C CYS A 320 -12.95 -6.36 0.44
N GLY A 321 -12.91 -7.66 0.72
CA GLY A 321 -13.25 -8.71 -0.23
C GLY A 321 -12.16 -9.03 -1.27
N TYR A 322 -11.10 -8.23 -1.38
CA TYR A 322 -10.16 -8.34 -2.50
C TYR A 322 -9.32 -9.63 -2.46
N CYS A 323 -8.77 -10.00 -1.29
CA CYS A 323 -8.04 -11.26 -1.15
C CYS A 323 -8.95 -12.49 -1.04
N THR A 324 -10.24 -12.28 -0.75
CA THR A 324 -11.16 -13.34 -0.34
C THR A 324 -11.28 -14.48 -1.36
N PRO A 325 -11.36 -14.22 -2.69
CA PRO A 325 -11.31 -15.27 -3.70
C PRO A 325 -10.07 -16.17 -3.56
N GLY A 326 -8.87 -15.57 -3.51
CA GLY A 326 -7.63 -16.32 -3.37
C GLY A 326 -7.55 -17.07 -2.03
N GLN A 327 -8.00 -16.46 -0.94
CA GLN A 327 -8.06 -17.10 0.39
C GLN A 327 -8.95 -18.34 0.37
N ILE A 328 -10.16 -18.24 -0.18
CA ILE A 328 -11.10 -19.36 -0.25
C ILE A 328 -10.57 -20.46 -1.17
N MET A 329 -10.04 -20.12 -2.36
CA MET A 329 -9.47 -21.11 -3.27
C MET A 329 -8.27 -21.85 -2.65
N SER A 330 -7.38 -21.13 -1.97
CA SER A 330 -6.27 -21.76 -1.23
C SER A 330 -6.77 -22.64 -0.09
N ALA A 331 -7.78 -22.19 0.67
CA ALA A 331 -8.35 -22.97 1.76
C ALA A 331 -9.03 -24.25 1.27
N VAL A 332 -9.73 -24.22 0.13
CA VAL A 332 -10.31 -25.42 -0.49
C VAL A 332 -9.23 -26.39 -0.95
N GLY A 333 -8.16 -25.90 -1.59
CA GLY A 333 -7.02 -26.74 -1.97
C GLY A 333 -6.36 -27.40 -0.75
N LEU A 334 -6.15 -26.61 0.31
CA LEU A 334 -5.56 -27.05 1.57
C LEU A 334 -6.28 -28.25 2.20
N LEU A 335 -7.61 -28.37 2.05
CA LEU A 335 -8.38 -29.51 2.60
C LEU A 335 -7.94 -30.88 2.05
N THR A 336 -7.26 -30.91 0.91
CA THR A 336 -6.75 -32.14 0.27
C THR A 336 -5.26 -32.38 0.52
N GLU A 337 -4.59 -31.45 1.20
CA GLU A 337 -3.16 -31.48 1.48
C GLU A 337 -2.86 -32.06 2.88
N PRO A 338 -1.65 -32.63 3.10
CA PRO A 338 -1.26 -33.15 4.40
C PRO A 338 -0.97 -32.01 5.39
N VAL A 339 -2.01 -31.47 6.03
CA VAL A 339 -1.93 -30.36 6.98
C VAL A 339 -2.34 -30.82 8.38
N GLY A 340 -1.52 -30.51 9.39
CA GLY A 340 -1.79 -30.82 10.79
C GLY A 340 -3.03 -30.10 11.34
N PRO A 341 -3.61 -30.57 12.46
CA PRO A 341 -4.90 -30.08 12.95
C PRO A 341 -4.85 -28.68 13.56
N GLU A 342 -3.65 -28.18 13.89
CA GLU A 342 -3.50 -26.96 14.68
C GLU A 342 -3.71 -25.70 13.83
N ASP A 343 -4.09 -24.61 14.50
CA ASP A 343 -4.21 -23.31 13.83
C ASP A 343 -2.87 -22.87 13.22
N ALA A 344 -1.74 -23.24 13.84
CA ALA A 344 -0.41 -22.94 13.33
C ALA A 344 -0.16 -23.63 11.98
N ASP A 345 -0.64 -24.85 11.80
CA ASP A 345 -0.53 -25.59 10.54
C ASP A 345 -1.33 -24.89 9.42
N VAL A 346 -2.54 -24.42 9.75
CA VAL A 346 -3.36 -23.64 8.81
C VAL A 346 -2.68 -22.33 8.45
N ARG A 347 -2.12 -21.60 9.43
CA ARG A 347 -1.42 -20.32 9.19
C ARG A 347 -0.24 -20.51 8.26
N GLU A 348 0.60 -21.52 8.51
CA GLU A 348 1.75 -21.82 7.67
C GLU A 348 1.32 -22.16 6.24
N ASN A 349 0.33 -23.05 6.09
CA ASN A 349 -0.13 -23.48 4.77
C ASN A 349 -0.91 -22.40 4.01
N MET A 350 -1.44 -21.39 4.70
CA MET A 350 -2.13 -20.23 4.09
C MET A 350 -1.24 -18.99 3.94
N SER A 351 0.03 -19.06 4.34
CA SER A 351 0.96 -17.92 4.37
C SER A 351 1.20 -17.26 3.00
N GLY A 352 1.01 -18.01 1.91
CA GLY A 352 1.06 -17.51 0.53
C GLY A 352 -0.10 -16.58 0.13
N ASN A 353 -1.10 -16.36 1.00
CA ASN A 353 -2.26 -15.50 0.74
C ASN A 353 -2.28 -14.30 1.69
N ILE A 354 -1.90 -13.12 1.18
CA ILE A 354 -1.82 -11.89 1.97
C ILE A 354 -3.20 -11.23 2.09
N CYS A 355 -3.55 -10.83 3.32
CA CYS A 355 -4.71 -10.04 3.66
C CYS A 355 -4.29 -8.71 4.31
N ARG A 356 -4.37 -7.59 3.58
CA ARG A 356 -3.99 -6.27 4.12
C ARG A 356 -4.97 -5.74 5.18
N CYS A 357 -6.22 -6.18 5.15
CA CYS A 357 -7.22 -5.88 6.18
C CYS A 357 -6.92 -6.55 7.52
N GLY A 358 -6.03 -7.56 7.54
CA GLY A 358 -5.64 -8.26 8.77
C GLY A 358 -6.69 -9.24 9.30
N ALA A 359 -7.56 -9.78 8.43
CA ALA A 359 -8.63 -10.73 8.82
C ALA A 359 -8.11 -12.15 9.15
N TYR A 360 -6.80 -12.35 9.33
CA TYR A 360 -6.19 -13.68 9.46
C TYR A 360 -6.76 -14.54 10.60
N PRO A 361 -7.00 -14.03 11.83
CA PRO A 361 -7.58 -14.84 12.90
C PRO A 361 -8.95 -15.43 12.50
N ASN A 362 -9.78 -14.63 11.84
CA ASN A 362 -11.11 -15.01 11.37
C ASN A 362 -11.06 -15.97 10.17
N ILE A 363 -10.09 -15.77 9.26
CA ILE A 363 -9.82 -16.69 8.16
C ILE A 363 -9.44 -18.08 8.70
N VAL A 364 -8.54 -18.14 9.69
CA VAL A 364 -8.14 -19.40 10.33
C VAL A 364 -9.34 -20.06 11.02
N ALA A 365 -10.15 -19.29 11.74
CA ALA A 365 -11.37 -19.80 12.37
C ALA A 365 -12.35 -20.42 11.35
N ALA A 366 -12.60 -19.73 10.23
CA ALA A 366 -13.44 -20.24 9.15
C ALA A 366 -12.93 -21.57 8.56
N ILE A 367 -11.62 -21.66 8.30
CA ILE A 367 -11.01 -22.88 7.76
C ILE A 367 -11.14 -24.04 8.75
N GLN A 368 -10.87 -23.79 10.03
CA GLN A 368 -10.95 -24.81 11.06
C GLN A 368 -12.38 -25.30 11.29
N ASP A 369 -13.38 -24.43 11.17
CA ASP A 369 -14.79 -24.82 11.25
C ASP A 369 -15.14 -25.85 10.16
N VAL A 370 -14.75 -25.58 8.91
CA VAL A 370 -14.96 -26.51 7.80
C VAL A 370 -14.19 -27.82 8.01
N ARG A 371 -12.94 -27.75 8.50
CA ARG A 371 -12.12 -28.95 8.76
C ARG A 371 -12.76 -29.86 9.81
N LYS A 372 -13.29 -29.29 10.90
CA LYS A 372 -13.99 -30.04 11.97
C LYS A 372 -15.31 -30.64 11.47
N ALA A 373 -16.04 -29.93 10.63
CA ALA A 373 -17.25 -30.45 10.00
C ALA A 373 -16.94 -31.65 9.08
N ASN A 374 -15.85 -31.57 8.30
CA ASN A 374 -15.42 -32.64 7.40
C ASN A 374 -14.94 -33.90 8.13
N THR A 375 -14.33 -33.78 9.32
CA THR A 375 -13.95 -34.96 10.14
C THR A 375 -15.15 -35.73 10.69
N ASN A 376 -16.34 -35.14 10.69
CA ASN A 376 -17.59 -35.76 11.16
C ASN A 376 -18.48 -36.27 10.03
N ALA A 377 -18.08 -36.13 8.76
CA ALA A 377 -18.76 -36.73 7.62
C ALA A 377 -18.25 -38.18 7.45
N PRO A 378 -19.13 -39.21 7.39
CA PRO A 378 -18.69 -40.55 7.02
C PRO A 378 -18.13 -40.51 5.60
N VAL A 379 -16.94 -41.07 5.44
CA VAL A 379 -16.24 -41.25 4.14
C VAL A 379 -17.11 -42.01 3.15
#